data_AF-A0A8X6I356-F1
#
_entry.id   AF-A0A8X6I356-F1
#
_cell.length_a   1.000
_cell.length_b   1.000
_cell.length_c   1.000
_cell.angle_alpha   90.00
_cell.angle_beta   90.00
_cell.angle_gamma   90.00
#
_symmetry.space_group_name_H-M   'P 1'
#
loop_
_entity.id
_entity.type
_entity.pdbx_description
1 polymer ?
#
loop_
_entity_poly.entity_id
_entity_poly.type
_entity_poly.pdbx_seq_one_letter_code
_entity_poly.pdbx_strand_id
1 'polypeptide(L)'
;MWTFLIADVSTPILGADFLHYFELVPDLRHKCLRDTKTKLQSVGHLKHANLHSVQISFSKDTIYRKLLKEFPSITKLPNPNQTVKHNTVHHIITKDPPVVAKPRSLAPGRLKIAKTEFQNMMHLGHLRPSK
;
A
#
# COMPACT_ATOMS: atom_id res chain seq x y z
N MET A 1 17.30 2.30 27.86
CA MET A 1 16.15 1.64 28.51
C MET A 1 14.96 1.83 27.60
N TRP A 2 14.31 0.76 27.14
CA TRP A 2 13.16 0.85 26.22
C TRP A 2 11.87 0.82 27.04
N THR A 3 10.95 1.74 26.75
CA THR A 3 9.63 1.75 27.40
C THR A 3 8.69 0.82 26.65
N PHE A 4 8.22 -0.24 27.31
CA PHE A 4 7.24 -1.15 26.74
C PHE A 4 5.82 -0.62 26.96
N LEU A 5 5.07 -0.47 25.87
CA LEU A 5 3.62 -0.24 25.91
C LEU A 5 2.94 -1.54 25.48
N ILE A 6 2.20 -2.16 26.40
CA ILE A 6 1.42 -3.36 26.12
C ILE A 6 0.05 -2.90 25.64
N ALA A 7 -0.20 -3.08 24.34
CA ALA A 7 -1.50 -2.76 23.76
C ALA A 7 -2.52 -3.87 24.09
N ASP A 8 -3.75 -3.46 24.41
CA ASP A 8 -4.92 -4.34 24.54
C ASP A 8 -5.41 -4.76 23.14
N VAL A 9 -4.66 -5.68 22.51
CA VAL A 9 -4.93 -6.21 21.16
C VAL A 9 -4.90 -7.73 21.16
N SER A 10 -5.73 -8.35 20.31
CA SER A 10 -5.82 -9.81 20.21
C SER A 10 -4.58 -10.46 19.60
N THR A 11 -3.83 -9.72 18.77
CA THR A 11 -2.57 -10.19 18.16
C THR A 11 -1.49 -9.15 18.42
N PRO A 12 -0.54 -9.42 19.34
CA PRO A 12 0.55 -8.50 19.60
C PRO A 12 1.53 -8.47 18.41
N ILE A 13 2.04 -7.28 18.11
CA ILE A 13 2.99 -7.05 17.02
C ILE A 13 4.24 -6.40 17.62
N LEU A 14 5.42 -6.87 17.22
CA LEU A 14 6.69 -6.24 17.53
C LEU A 14 7.19 -5.49 16.29
N GLY A 15 7.60 -4.24 16.48
CA GLY A 15 8.14 -3.41 15.42
C GLY A 15 9.58 -3.76 15.06
N ALA A 16 10.01 -3.35 13.87
CA ALA A 16 11.39 -3.53 13.42
C ALA A 16 12.40 -2.69 14.22
N ASP A 17 11.95 -1.53 14.73
CA ASP A 17 12.68 -0.66 15.66
C ASP A 17 13.03 -1.38 16.96
N PHE A 18 12.08 -2.14 17.51
CA PHE A 18 12.29 -2.98 18.69
C PHE A 18 13.35 -4.05 18.43
N LEU A 19 13.21 -4.79 17.31
CA LEU A 19 14.16 -5.82 16.91
C LEU A 19 15.57 -5.24 16.73
N HIS A 20 15.67 -4.06 16.12
CA HIS A 20 16.94 -3.36 15.94
C HIS A 20 17.57 -2.95 17.26
N TYR A 21 16.82 -2.32 18.16
CA TYR A 21 17.34 -1.82 19.44
C TYR A 21 17.92 -2.94 20.32
N PHE A 22 17.28 -4.12 20.33
CA PHE A 22 17.71 -5.28 21.11
C PHE A 22 18.60 -6.26 20.33
N GLU A 23 18.99 -5.93 19.10
CA GLU A 23 19.76 -6.79 18.21
C GLU A 23 19.16 -8.20 18.04
N LEU A 24 17.83 -8.25 17.91
CA LEU A 24 17.08 -9.48 17.69
C LEU A 24 16.89 -9.71 16.18
N VAL A 25 17.21 -10.92 15.71
CA VAL A 25 17.16 -11.30 14.30
C VAL A 25 16.18 -12.45 14.11
N PRO A 26 15.05 -12.22 13.40
CA PRO A 26 14.17 -13.29 12.96
C PRO A 26 14.88 -14.18 11.93
N ASP A 27 15.09 -15.45 12.26
CA ASP A 27 15.57 -16.47 11.34
C ASP A 27 14.40 -17.31 10.82
N LEU A 28 13.93 -16.96 9.62
CA LEU A 28 12.80 -17.64 8.98
C LEU A 28 13.13 -19.07 8.55
N ARG A 29 14.40 -19.36 8.26
CA ARG A 29 14.85 -20.69 7.83
C ARG A 29 14.79 -21.68 9.01
N HIS A 30 15.32 -21.26 10.16
CA HIS A 30 15.35 -22.07 11.36
C HIS A 30 14.11 -21.88 12.25
N LYS A 31 13.18 -21.00 11.85
CA LYS A 31 11.95 -20.68 12.57
C LYS A 31 12.25 -20.27 14.02
N CYS A 32 13.19 -19.37 14.23
CA CYS A 32 13.55 -18.87 15.55
C CYS A 32 13.84 -17.37 15.54
N LEU A 33 13.74 -16.74 16.72
CA LEU A 33 14.22 -15.40 16.96
C LEU A 33 15.56 -15.52 17.69
N ARG A 34 16.63 -14.96 17.11
CA ARG A 34 17.98 -15.02 17.68
C ARG A 34 18.38 -13.69 18.29
N ASP A 35 18.97 -13.74 19.46
CA ASP A 35 19.68 -12.60 20.05
C ASP A 35 21.14 -12.65 19.61
N THR A 36 21.61 -11.64 18.87
CA THR A 36 22.98 -11.62 18.36
C THR A 36 24.03 -11.34 19.42
N LYS A 37 23.63 -10.73 20.54
CA LYS A 37 24.50 -10.36 21.67
C LYS A 37 24.73 -11.55 22.60
N THR A 38 23.65 -12.22 23.02
CA THR A 38 23.73 -13.35 23.97
C THR A 38 23.81 -14.71 23.30
N LYS A 39 23.56 -14.79 22.00
CA LYS A 39 23.44 -16.04 21.22
C LYS A 39 22.28 -16.94 21.65
N LEU A 40 21.40 -16.45 22.52
CA LEU A 40 20.17 -17.16 22.86
C LEU A 40 19.21 -17.17 21.67
N GLN A 41 18.36 -18.19 21.63
CA GLN A 41 17.33 -18.32 20.62
C GLN A 41 16.01 -18.73 21.25
N SER A 42 14.92 -18.19 20.69
CA SER A 42 13.56 -18.59 21.02
C SER A 42 12.89 -19.18 19.78
N VAL A 43 12.28 -20.35 19.92
CA VAL A 43 11.60 -21.03 18.82
C VAL A 43 10.33 -20.26 18.45
N GLY A 44 10.12 -20.06 17.15
CA GLY A 44 8.95 -19.42 16.58
C GLY A 44 8.19 -20.34 15.63
N HIS A 45 6.95 -19.96 15.33
CA HIS A 45 6.12 -20.66 14.34
C HIS A 45 5.73 -19.70 13.22
N LEU A 46 6.00 -20.09 11.98
CA LEU A 46 5.47 -19.39 10.81
C LEU A 46 3.99 -19.72 10.69
N LYS A 47 3.15 -18.70 10.76
CA LYS A 47 1.71 -18.80 10.50
C LYS A 47 1.38 -18.01 9.24
N HIS A 48 0.58 -18.60 8.37
CA HIS A 48 -0.06 -17.83 7.31
C HIS A 48 -1.06 -16.86 7.95
N ALA A 49 -0.80 -15.57 7.78
CA ALA A 49 -1.77 -14.55 8.10
C ALA A 49 -2.60 -14.25 6.85
N ASN A 50 -3.93 -14.41 6.92
CA ASN A 50 -4.87 -13.89 5.91
C ASN A 50 -5.02 -12.36 6.02
N LEU A 51 -3.94 -11.65 6.36
CA LEU A 51 -3.89 -10.20 6.42
C LEU A 51 -3.52 -9.69 5.02
N HIS A 52 -4.53 -9.54 4.16
CA HIS A 52 -4.35 -9.00 2.80
C HIS A 52 -4.22 -7.47 2.76
N SER A 53 -4.44 -6.80 3.90
CA SER A 53 -4.21 -5.37 4.08
C SER A 53 -4.17 -5.04 5.57
N VAL A 54 -3.59 -3.89 5.91
CA VAL A 54 -3.86 -3.22 7.20
C VAL A 54 -5.32 -2.78 7.17
N GLN A 55 -6.25 -3.70 7.44
CA GLN A 55 -7.59 -3.29 7.82
C GLN A 55 -7.48 -2.67 9.20
N ILE A 56 -7.96 -1.44 9.34
CA ILE A 56 -8.03 -0.81 10.63
C ILE A 56 -9.15 -1.51 11.42
N SER A 57 -8.80 -2.62 12.07
CA SER A 57 -9.71 -3.39 12.92
C SER A 57 -9.82 -2.69 14.27
N PHE A 58 -10.79 -1.78 14.37
CA PHE A 58 -11.12 -1.15 15.64
C PHE A 58 -12.08 -2.07 16.41
N SER A 59 -11.56 -2.76 17.42
CA SER A 59 -12.32 -3.63 18.32
C SER A 59 -13.26 -2.89 19.28
N LYS A 60 -13.11 -1.56 19.44
CA LYS A 60 -13.90 -0.73 20.36
C LYS A 60 -14.56 0.46 19.65
N ASP A 61 -15.71 0.89 20.17
CA ASP A 61 -16.45 2.07 19.69
C ASP A 61 -15.80 3.36 20.18
N THR A 62 -14.65 3.71 19.61
CA THR A 62 -13.87 4.90 19.97
C THR A 62 -14.37 6.16 19.26
N ILE A 63 -13.99 7.34 19.76
CA ILE A 63 -14.24 8.63 19.08
C ILE A 63 -13.71 8.63 17.64
N TYR A 64 -12.57 7.98 17.39
CA TYR A 64 -11.96 7.87 16.07
C TYR A 64 -12.80 7.01 15.12
N ARG A 65 -13.45 5.96 15.62
CA ARG A 65 -14.38 5.14 14.82
C ARG A 65 -15.60 5.95 14.41
N LYS A 66 -16.15 6.77 15.31
CA LYS A 66 -17.28 7.66 15.01
C LYS A 66 -16.88 8.70 13.95
N LEU A 67 -15.72 9.33 14.11
CA LEU A 67 -15.19 10.31 13.15
C LEU A 67 -14.93 9.71 11.76
N LEU A 68 -14.30 8.54 11.68
CA LEU A 68 -14.06 7.88 10.40
C LEU A 68 -15.33 7.38 9.72
N LYS A 69 -16.37 7.02 10.50
CA LYS A 69 -17.71 6.72 9.97
C LYS A 69 -18.38 7.97 9.39
N GLU A 70 -18.17 9.13 9.99
CA GLU A 70 -18.66 10.42 9.50
C GLU A 70 -17.97 10.82 8.18
N PHE A 71 -16.69 10.47 8.02
CA PHE A 71 -15.89 10.78 6.82
C PHE A 71 -15.41 9.50 6.08
N PRO A 72 -16.32 8.73 5.46
CA PRO A 72 -15.97 7.47 4.79
C PRO A 72 -15.06 7.66 3.57
N SER A 73 -14.96 8.87 3.02
CA SER A 73 -14.04 9.20 1.93
C SER A 73 -12.56 9.14 2.34
N ILE A 74 -12.25 9.20 3.64
CA ILE A 74 -10.86 9.14 4.15
C ILE A 74 -10.35 7.69 4.14
N THR A 75 -11.24 6.72 4.40
CA THR A 75 -10.88 5.30 4.54
C THR A 75 -11.12 4.49 3.28
N LYS A 76 -11.93 5.00 2.35
CA LYS A 76 -12.13 4.39 1.04
C LYS A 76 -11.00 4.79 0.11
N LEU A 77 -10.56 3.84 -0.72
CA LEU A 77 -9.71 4.18 -1.86
C LEU A 77 -10.44 5.22 -2.72
N PRO A 78 -9.73 6.25 -3.23
CA PRO A 78 -10.32 7.23 -4.11
C PRO A 78 -11.01 6.51 -5.26
N ASN A 79 -12.28 6.84 -5.53
CA ASN A 79 -12.91 6.35 -6.75
C ASN A 79 -12.15 6.96 -7.92
N PRO A 80 -11.60 6.17 -8.86
CA PRO A 80 -10.89 6.70 -10.02
C PRO A 80 -11.77 7.70 -10.81
N ASN A 81 -13.09 7.49 -10.80
CA ASN A 81 -14.07 8.33 -11.49
C ASN A 81 -14.60 9.50 -10.63
N GLN A 82 -13.96 9.81 -9.50
CA GLN A 82 -14.41 10.90 -8.66
C GLN A 82 -14.25 12.22 -9.40
N THR A 83 -15.35 12.97 -9.53
CA THR A 83 -15.33 14.29 -10.14
C THR A 83 -14.44 15.23 -9.33
N VAL A 84 -13.48 15.86 -10.00
CA VAL A 84 -12.61 16.86 -9.40
C VAL A 84 -13.47 18.08 -9.05
N LYS A 85 -13.47 18.48 -7.77
CA LYS A 85 -14.33 19.56 -7.26
C LYS A 85 -13.82 20.97 -7.60
N HIS A 86 -12.58 21.08 -8.09
CA HIS A 86 -11.94 22.35 -8.44
C HIS A 86 -11.68 22.45 -9.94
N ASN A 87 -11.58 23.68 -10.45
CA ASN A 87 -11.26 23.93 -11.86
C ASN A 87 -9.74 24.10 -12.13
N THR A 88 -8.89 23.82 -11.14
CA THR A 88 -7.44 23.90 -11.31
C THR A 88 -6.98 22.83 -12.29
N VAL A 89 -6.30 23.26 -13.36
CA VAL A 89 -5.68 22.40 -14.37
C VAL A 89 -4.17 22.57 -14.37
N HIS A 90 -3.43 21.49 -14.62
CA HIS A 90 -1.98 21.56 -14.80
C HIS A 90 -1.66 22.04 -16.22
N HIS A 91 -0.87 23.11 -16.34
CA HIS A 91 -0.35 23.59 -17.62
C HIS A 91 1.15 23.30 -17.70
N ILE A 92 1.54 22.40 -18.59
CA ILE A 92 2.94 22.08 -18.85
C ILE A 92 3.43 23.02 -19.95
N ILE A 93 4.35 23.93 -19.61
CA ILE A 93 4.95 24.85 -20.58
C ILE A 93 6.08 24.14 -21.30
N THR A 94 5.92 23.89 -22.60
CA THR A 94 6.96 23.34 -23.48
C THR A 94 7.56 24.46 -24.34
N LYS A 95 8.90 24.49 -24.48
CA LYS A 95 9.60 25.50 -25.30
C LYS A 95 10.00 24.99 -26.69
N ASP A 96 10.25 23.69 -26.80
CA ASP A 96 10.76 23.06 -28.01
C ASP A 96 9.65 22.43 -28.88
N PRO A 97 9.93 22.15 -30.17
CA PRO A 97 8.98 21.46 -31.04
C PRO A 97 8.59 20.05 -30.54
N PRO A 98 7.39 19.55 -30.88
CA PRO A 98 6.99 18.18 -30.54
C PRO A 98 7.94 17.12 -31.12
N VAL A 99 8.31 16.15 -30.29
CA VAL A 99 9.14 15.01 -30.70
C VAL A 99 8.26 13.78 -30.92
N VAL A 100 8.47 13.08 -32.04
CA VAL A 100 7.74 11.86 -32.39
C VAL A 100 8.68 10.66 -32.38
N ALA A 101 8.23 9.55 -31.80
CA ALA A 101 8.92 8.27 -31.84
C ALA A 101 8.00 7.18 -32.42
N LYS A 102 8.58 6.23 -33.17
CA LYS A 102 7.81 5.10 -33.71
C LYS A 102 7.33 4.18 -32.58
N PRO A 103 6.04 3.78 -32.55
CA PRO A 103 5.55 2.80 -31.59
C PRO A 103 6.34 1.49 -31.69
N ARG A 104 6.65 0.88 -30.54
CA ARG A 104 7.28 -0.45 -30.51
C ARG A 104 6.21 -1.53 -30.38
N SER A 105 6.41 -2.63 -31.11
CA SER A 105 5.48 -3.77 -31.07
C SER A 105 5.45 -4.40 -29.68
N LEU A 106 4.26 -4.82 -29.26
CA LEU A 106 4.04 -5.57 -28.03
C LEU A 106 3.73 -7.03 -28.37
N ALA A 107 4.24 -7.96 -27.56
CA ALA A 107 3.87 -9.36 -27.66
C ALA A 107 2.34 -9.54 -27.51
N PRO A 108 1.71 -10.53 -28.17
CA PRO A 108 0.25 -10.64 -28.26
C PRO A 108 -0.49 -10.59 -26.91
N GLY A 109 0.03 -11.26 -25.87
CA GLY A 109 -0.57 -11.24 -24.54
C GLY A 109 -0.55 -9.85 -23.89
N ARG A 110 0.56 -9.12 -24.01
CA ARG A 110 0.70 -7.75 -23.48
C ARG A 110 -0.15 -6.76 -24.28
N LEU A 111 -0.24 -6.95 -25.59
CA LEU A 111 -1.08 -6.13 -26.47
C LEU A 111 -2.56 -6.26 -26.08
N LYS A 112 -3.05 -7.47 -25.80
CA LYS A 112 -4.43 -7.72 -25.36
C LYS A 112 -4.74 -7.00 -24.04
N ILE A 113 -3.87 -7.16 -23.04
CA ILE A 113 -4.02 -6.51 -21.74
C ILE A 113 -4.04 -4.98 -21.90
N ALA A 114 -3.06 -4.43 -22.62
CA ALA A 114 -2.98 -2.99 -22.84
C ALA A 114 -4.25 -2.46 -23.52
N LYS A 115 -4.75 -3.12 -24.58
CA LYS A 115 -5.98 -2.70 -25.28
C LYS A 115 -7.18 -2.67 -24.34
N THR A 116 -7.37 -3.71 -23.52
CA THR A 116 -8.47 -3.75 -22.54
C THR A 116 -8.37 -2.58 -21.56
N GLU A 117 -7.19 -2.33 -21.03
CA GLU A 117 -6.99 -1.23 -20.07
C GLU A 117 -7.20 0.15 -20.71
N PHE A 118 -6.73 0.36 -21.94
CA PHE A 118 -6.99 1.60 -22.68
C PHE A 118 -8.49 1.83 -22.94
N GLN A 119 -9.25 0.78 -23.25
CA GLN A 119 -10.71 0.87 -23.40
C GLN A 119 -11.40 1.24 -22.09
N ASN A 120 -10.98 0.61 -20.99
CA ASN A 120 -11.47 0.96 -19.65
C ASN A 120 -11.19 2.44 -19.36
N MET A 121 -9.96 2.91 -19.53
CA MET A 121 -9.59 4.31 -19.28
C MET A 121 -10.38 5.31 -20.15
N MET A 122 -10.72 4.96 -21.40
CA MET A 122 -11.60 5.78 -22.24
C MET A 122 -13.03 5.81 -21.72
N HIS A 123 -13.58 4.66 -21.29
CA HIS A 123 -14.91 4.57 -20.69
C HIS A 123 -15.01 5.38 -19.38
N LEU A 124 -13.96 5.37 -18.56
CA LEU A 124 -13.86 6.17 -17.34
C LEU A 124 -13.64 7.68 -17.61
N GLY A 125 -13.36 8.07 -18.86
CA GLY A 125 -13.11 9.47 -19.23
C GLY A 125 -11.71 9.98 -18.87
N HIS A 126 -10.78 9.10 -18.49
CA HIS A 126 -9.39 9.47 -18.16
C HIS A 126 -8.55 9.68 -19.43
N LEU A 127 -8.92 9.03 -20.52
CA LEU A 127 -8.28 9.16 -21.82
C LEU A 127 -9.29 9.56 -22.90
N ARG A 128 -8.81 10.32 -23.88
CA ARG A 128 -9.52 10.63 -25.11
C ARG A 128 -8.55 10.61 -26.29
N PRO A 129 -9.01 10.30 -27.51
CA PRO A 129 -8.22 10.54 -28.70
C PRO A 129 -7.79 12.01 -28.77
N SER A 130 -6.52 12.25 -29.10
CA SER A 130 -6.09 13.59 -29.51
C SER A 130 -6.73 13.92 -30.86
N LYS A 131 -7.08 15.19 -31.06
CA LYS A 131 -7.24 15.73 -32.42
C LYS A 131 -5.89 15.88 -33.09
#